data_AF-A0A959CD48-F1
#
_entry.id   AF-A0A959CD48-F1
#
_cell.length_a   1.000
_cell.length_b   1.000
_cell.length_c   1.000
_cell.angle_alpha   90.00
_cell.angle_beta   90.00
_cell.angle_gamma   90.00
#
_symmetry.space_group_name_H-M   'P 1'
#
loop_
_entity.id
_entity.type
_entity.pdbx_description
1 polymer ?
#
loop_
_entity_poly.entity_id
_entity_poly.type
_entity_poly.pdbx_seq_one_letter_code
_entity_poly.pdbx_strand_id
1 'polypeptide(L)'
;MKNLVFPIILLLATISGTLQAQSVNDENDIQDFARKFMNAYNQQDAEALRKMYLDDAVRIDQEGREIKGADNIAAYFADQFRQNKATLFMRQLSVNWWDREYTWGPKAPTR
;
A
#
# COMPACT_ATOMS: atom_id res chain seq x y z
N MET A 1 11.80 13.32 58.93
CA MET A 1 11.24 12.03 58.47
C MET A 1 11.37 11.97 56.97
N LYS A 2 11.93 10.86 56.50
CA LYS A 2 12.26 10.54 55.12
C LYS A 2 10.99 10.11 54.35
N ASN A 3 10.91 10.56 53.10
CA ASN A 3 10.29 9.87 51.96
C ASN A 3 8.75 9.83 51.90
N LEU A 4 8.19 10.31 50.78
CA LEU A 4 7.31 9.56 49.86
C LEU A 4 6.47 10.54 49.03
N VAL A 5 7.11 11.27 48.11
CA VAL A 5 6.41 11.97 47.02
C VAL A 5 7.07 11.58 45.70
N PHE A 6 7.21 10.27 45.45
CA PHE A 6 7.87 9.74 44.26
C PHE A 6 7.29 8.39 43.80
N PRO A 7 5.99 8.31 43.46
CA PRO A 7 5.67 7.40 42.35
C PRO A 7 4.57 7.85 41.37
N ILE A 8 4.06 9.09 41.42
CA ILE A 8 2.95 9.47 40.51
C ILE A 8 3.43 9.98 39.15
N ILE A 9 4.67 10.49 39.04
CA ILE A 9 5.18 11.09 37.78
C ILE A 9 5.64 10.02 36.76
N LEU A 10 5.86 8.76 37.18
CA LEU A 10 6.40 7.73 36.29
C LEU A 10 5.34 6.98 35.45
N LEU A 11 4.05 7.26 35.64
CA LEU A 11 2.97 6.55 34.93
C LEU A 11 2.39 7.31 33.72
N LEU A 12 2.89 8.51 33.42
CA LEU A 12 2.45 9.31 32.26
C LEU A 12 3.35 9.17 31.03
N ALA A 13 4.48 8.47 31.13
CA ALA A 13 5.42 8.31 30.01
C ALA A 13 5.06 7.18 29.03
N THR A 14 4.01 6.39 29.29
CA THR A 14 3.65 5.24 28.44
C THR A 14 2.59 5.52 27.38
N ILE A 15 2.09 6.76 27.26
CA ILE A 15 1.03 7.12 26.28
C ILE A 15 1.58 7.95 25.11
N SER A 16 2.89 8.19 25.02
CA SER A 16 3.50 8.92 23.89
C SER A 16 3.94 8.00 22.75
N GLY A 17 3.36 6.80 22.64
CA GLY A 17 3.47 5.93 21.48
C GLY A 17 2.27 6.09 20.56
N THR A 18 1.79 7.32 20.31
CA THR A 18 0.89 7.53 19.17
C THR A 18 1.71 7.21 17.93
N LEU A 19 1.42 6.06 17.32
CA LEU A 19 1.74 5.69 15.94
C LEU A 19 1.46 6.88 15.01
N GLN A 20 2.39 7.81 14.89
CA GLN A 20 2.37 8.90 13.91
C GLN A 20 3.02 8.40 12.62
N ALA A 21 2.42 7.39 11.99
CA ALA A 21 2.78 6.94 10.65
C ALA A 21 1.64 7.09 9.64
N GLN A 22 0.47 7.58 10.07
CA GLN A 22 -0.66 7.84 9.18
C GLN A 22 -0.81 9.35 9.04
N SER A 23 -0.01 9.96 8.16
CA SER A 23 -0.18 11.37 7.84
C SER A 23 -1.27 11.52 6.78
N VAL A 24 -2.08 12.58 6.86
CA VAL A 24 -3.08 12.94 5.83
C VAL A 24 -2.44 13.04 4.42
N ASN A 25 -1.13 13.29 4.36
CA ASN A 25 -0.38 13.32 3.11
C ASN A 25 -0.36 11.94 2.43
N ASP A 26 -0.21 10.85 3.20
CA ASP A 26 -0.15 9.49 2.66
C ASP A 26 -1.50 9.07 2.05
N GLU A 27 -2.62 9.53 2.61
CA GLU A 27 -3.94 9.26 2.04
C GLU A 27 -4.18 10.02 0.72
N ASN A 28 -3.79 11.30 0.67
CA ASN A 28 -3.90 12.10 -0.56
C ASN A 28 -3.03 11.53 -1.69
N ASP A 29 -1.81 11.10 -1.38
CA ASP A 29 -0.89 10.54 -2.38
C ASP A 29 -1.43 9.24 -2.99
N ILE A 30 -2.07 8.38 -2.19
CA ILE A 30 -2.70 7.16 -2.70
C ILE A 30 -3.95 7.49 -3.52
N GLN A 31 -4.76 8.48 -3.11
CA GLN A 31 -5.89 8.95 -3.92
C GLN A 31 -5.43 9.48 -5.28
N ASP A 32 -4.34 10.25 -5.30
CA ASP A 32 -3.72 10.77 -6.52
C ASP A 32 -3.21 9.65 -7.42
N PHE A 33 -2.54 8.66 -6.84
CA PHE A 33 -2.09 7.47 -7.55
C PHE A 33 -3.27 6.74 -8.20
N ALA A 34 -4.34 6.48 -7.45
CA ALA A 34 -5.54 5.79 -7.95
C ALA A 34 -6.19 6.56 -9.11
N ARG A 35 -6.28 7.90 -9.00
CA ARG A 35 -6.80 8.74 -10.09
C ARG A 35 -5.94 8.68 -11.34
N LYS A 36 -4.62 8.75 -11.21
CA LYS A 36 -3.68 8.63 -12.35
C LYS A 36 -3.79 7.27 -13.02
N PHE A 37 -3.86 6.19 -12.23
CA PHE A 37 -4.06 4.84 -12.74
C PHE A 37 -5.38 4.72 -13.52
N MET A 38 -6.48 5.18 -12.94
CA MET A 38 -7.79 5.16 -13.58
C MET A 38 -7.78 5.92 -14.92
N ASN A 39 -7.13 7.09 -14.94
CA ASN A 39 -7.00 7.89 -16.15
C ASN A 39 -6.19 7.17 -17.23
N ALA A 40 -5.01 6.63 -16.89
CA ALA A 40 -4.18 5.88 -17.84
C ALA A 40 -4.91 4.64 -18.39
N TYR A 41 -5.62 3.91 -17.52
CA TYR A 41 -6.42 2.77 -17.94
C TYR A 41 -7.52 3.16 -18.93
N ASN A 42 -8.29 4.20 -18.61
CA ASN A 42 -9.41 4.64 -19.45
C ASN A 42 -8.97 5.26 -20.78
N GLN A 43 -7.74 5.77 -20.85
CA GLN A 43 -7.10 6.22 -22.08
C GLN A 43 -6.41 5.07 -22.86
N GLN A 44 -6.46 3.84 -22.32
CA GLN A 44 -5.76 2.68 -22.87
C GLN A 44 -4.24 2.90 -23.02
N ASP A 45 -3.66 3.74 -22.15
CA ASP A 45 -2.26 4.12 -22.17
C ASP A 45 -1.40 3.12 -21.39
N ALA A 46 -1.00 2.06 -22.09
CA ALA A 46 -0.15 1.02 -21.52
C ALA A 46 1.24 1.52 -21.10
N GLU A 47 1.75 2.59 -21.72
CA GLU A 47 3.06 3.16 -21.40
C GLU A 47 3.02 3.96 -20.08
N ALA A 48 1.96 4.73 -19.86
CA ALA A 48 1.70 5.36 -18.59
C ALA A 48 1.49 4.33 -17.47
N LEU A 49 0.76 3.24 -17.73
CA LEU A 49 0.59 2.16 -16.76
C LEU A 49 1.92 1.48 -16.42
N ARG A 50 2.79 1.24 -17.41
CA ARG A 50 4.14 0.68 -17.20
C ARG A 50 4.94 1.46 -16.17
N LYS A 51 4.93 2.80 -16.27
CA LYS A 51 5.65 3.73 -15.38
C LYS A 51 5.13 3.72 -13.93
N MET A 52 3.94 3.18 -13.69
CA MET A 52 3.36 3.06 -12.34
C MET A 52 3.80 1.79 -11.62
N TYR A 53 4.50 0.87 -12.30
CA TYR A 53 5.01 -0.36 -11.73
C TYR A 53 6.53 -0.31 -11.57
N LEU A 54 7.02 -0.99 -10.54
CA LEU A 54 8.44 -1.28 -10.40
C LEU A 54 8.88 -2.37 -11.39
N ASP A 55 10.16 -2.38 -11.73
CA ASP A 55 10.74 -3.36 -12.66
C ASP A 55 10.61 -4.80 -12.16
N ASP A 56 10.51 -5.00 -10.85
CA ASP A 56 10.33 -6.30 -10.17
C ASP A 56 8.89 -6.55 -9.68
N ALA A 57 7.93 -5.68 -10.03
CA ALA A 57 6.55 -5.80 -9.59
C ALA A 57 5.93 -7.13 -10.02
N VAL A 58 5.15 -7.74 -9.14
CA VAL A 58 4.36 -8.94 -9.45
C VAL A 58 2.88 -8.60 -9.40
N ARG A 59 2.20 -8.74 -10.53
CA ARG A 59 0.74 -8.62 -10.62
C ARG A 59 0.11 -10.01 -10.67
N ILE A 60 -0.95 -10.19 -9.91
CA ILE A 60 -1.82 -11.38 -9.99
C ILE A 60 -3.08 -10.99 -10.75
N ASP A 61 -3.40 -11.72 -11.80
CA ASP A 61 -4.65 -11.50 -12.55
C ASP A 61 -5.86 -12.22 -11.91
N GLN A 62 -7.02 -12.12 -12.57
CA GLN A 62 -8.27 -12.71 -12.05
C GLN A 62 -8.26 -14.24 -12.03
N GLU A 63 -7.39 -14.86 -12.84
CA GLU A 63 -7.21 -16.31 -12.89
C GLU A 63 -6.10 -16.81 -11.94
N GLY A 64 -5.46 -15.90 -11.19
CA GLY A 64 -4.38 -16.23 -10.27
C GLY A 64 -3.01 -16.37 -10.94
N ARG A 65 -2.85 -15.96 -12.20
CA ARG A 65 -1.57 -16.00 -12.90
C ARG A 65 -0.68 -14.84 -12.47
N GLU A 66 0.59 -15.14 -12.25
CA GLU A 66 1.61 -14.13 -11.97
C GLU A 66 2.15 -13.50 -13.25
N ILE A 67 2.21 -12.17 -13.27
CA ILE A 67 2.83 -11.38 -14.32
C ILE A 67 3.94 -10.55 -13.67
N LYS A 68 5.19 -10.81 -14.06
CA LYS A 68 6.39 -10.26 -13.40
C LYS A 68 7.03 -9.17 -14.24
N GLY A 69 7.28 -8.04 -13.62
CA GLY A 69 7.95 -6.87 -14.17
C GLY A 69 7.05 -5.93 -14.97
N ALA A 70 7.39 -4.64 -14.89
CA ALA A 70 6.60 -3.55 -15.46
C ALA A 70 6.27 -3.74 -16.95
N ASP A 71 7.24 -4.19 -17.75
CA ASP A 71 7.07 -4.37 -19.20
C ASP A 71 6.05 -5.47 -19.52
N ASN A 72 6.09 -6.59 -18.80
CA ASN A 72 5.12 -7.68 -18.98
C ASN A 72 3.72 -7.28 -18.50
N ILE A 73 3.63 -6.49 -17.43
CA ILE A 73 2.36 -5.94 -16.94
C ILE A 73 1.76 -4.97 -17.98
N ALA A 74 2.58 -4.13 -18.61
CA ALA A 74 2.14 -3.23 -19.67
C ALA A 74 1.66 -3.99 -20.91
N ALA A 75 2.39 -5.03 -21.32
CA ALA A 75 1.99 -5.90 -22.43
C ALA A 75 0.64 -6.58 -22.16
N TYR A 76 0.42 -7.03 -20.92
CA TYR A 76 -0.88 -7.56 -20.49
C TYR A 76 -2.01 -6.54 -20.64
N PHE A 77 -1.83 -5.30 -20.18
CA PHE A 77 -2.86 -4.26 -20.35
C PHE A 77 -3.11 -3.93 -21.83
N ALA A 78 -2.06 -3.84 -22.65
CA ALA A 78 -2.20 -3.60 -24.08
C ALA A 78 -2.98 -4.73 -24.79
N ASP A 79 -2.85 -5.97 -24.33
CA ASP A 79 -3.65 -7.09 -24.81
C ASP A 79 -5.11 -7.00 -24.34
N GLN A 80 -5.33 -6.68 -23.06
CA GLN A 80 -6.66 -6.47 -22.49
C GLN A 80 -7.43 -5.36 -23.22
N PHE A 81 -6.78 -4.24 -23.54
CA PHE A 81 -7.43 -3.12 -24.25
C PHE A 81 -7.85 -3.45 -25.68
N ARG A 82 -7.18 -4.41 -26.33
CA ARG A 82 -7.58 -4.91 -27.65
C ARG A 82 -8.81 -5.81 -27.57
N GLN A 83 -8.94 -6.57 -26.49
CA GLN A 83 -10.01 -7.55 -26.31
C GLN A 83 -11.27 -6.93 -25.66
N ASN A 84 -11.09 -5.92 -24.82
CA ASN A 84 -12.14 -5.37 -23.96
C ASN A 84 -12.22 -3.85 -24.06
N LYS A 85 -13.44 -3.33 -24.26
CA LYS A 85 -13.75 -1.90 -24.15
C LYS A 85 -14.46 -1.63 -22.83
N ALA A 86 -13.68 -1.57 -21.76
CA ALA A 86 -14.17 -1.28 -20.42
C ALA A 86 -13.76 0.13 -19.98
N THR A 87 -14.59 0.73 -19.13
CA THR A 87 -14.23 1.93 -18.37
C THR A 87 -14.04 1.53 -16.91
N LEU A 88 -12.86 1.81 -16.38
CA LEU A 88 -12.54 1.61 -14.98
C LEU A 88 -13.06 2.79 -14.16
N PHE A 89 -13.80 2.47 -13.10
CA PHE A 89 -14.20 3.40 -12.06
C PHE A 89 -13.68 2.89 -10.71
N MET A 90 -12.84 3.68 -10.06
CA MET A 90 -12.29 3.36 -8.74
C MET A 90 -12.75 4.39 -7.72
N ARG A 91 -13.30 3.90 -6.60
CA ARG A 91 -13.58 4.69 -5.41
C ARG A 91 -12.73 4.15 -4.27
N GLN A 92 -11.85 4.99 -3.73
CA GLN A 92 -11.10 4.64 -2.54
C GLN A 92 -12.03 4.59 -1.32
N LEU A 93 -11.97 3.49 -0.57
CA LEU A 93 -12.78 3.27 0.63
C LEU A 93 -11.96 3.40 1.91
N SER A 94 -10.71 2.96 1.89
CA SER A 94 -9.77 3.10 3.01
C SER A 94 -8.33 2.98 2.51
N VAL A 95 -7.40 3.54 3.28
CA VAL A 95 -5.96 3.26 3.20
C VAL A 95 -5.60 2.54 4.48
N ASN A 96 -4.99 1.36 4.37
CA ASN A 96 -4.47 0.63 5.51
C ASN A 96 -3.00 0.33 5.27
N TRP A 97 -2.16 0.76 6.20
CA TRP A 97 -0.73 0.45 6.19
C TRP A 97 -0.49 -0.77 7.07
N TRP A 98 0.26 -1.74 6.55
CA TRP A 98 0.73 -2.89 7.30
C TRP A 98 2.24 -2.80 7.37
N ASP A 99 2.75 -2.08 8.37
CA ASP A 99 4.17 -2.12 8.72
C ASP A 99 4.48 -3.50 9.31
N ARG A 100 4.80 -4.46 8.44
CA ARG A 100 5.52 -5.66 8.87
C ARG A 100 6.99 -5.29 9.02
N GLU A 101 7.32 -4.59 10.09
CA GLU A 101 8.69 -4.70 10.60
C GLU A 101 8.90 -6.17 10.93
N TYR A 102 9.75 -6.85 10.14
CA TYR A 102 10.34 -8.12 10.57
C TYR A 102 11.29 -7.80 11.73
N THR A 103 10.74 -7.47 12.90
CA THR A 103 11.51 -7.53 14.13
C THR A 103 11.86 -9.00 14.33
N TRP A 104 13.14 -9.34 14.15
CA TRP A 104 13.71 -10.65 14.46
C TRP A 104 13.66 -10.88 15.98
N GLY A 105 12.46 -11.15 16.50
CA GLY A 105 12.21 -11.65 17.86
C GLY A 105 11.98 -13.17 17.82
N PRO A 106 12.25 -13.91 18.91
CA PRO A 106 12.18 -15.36 18.90
C PRO A 106 10.76 -15.81 18.54
N LYS A 107 10.67 -16.76 17.59
CA LYS A 107 9.43 -17.34 17.09
C LYS A 107 8.50 -17.69 18.25
N ALA A 108 7.26 -17.17 18.20
CA ALA A 108 6.21 -17.60 19.11
C ALA A 108 6.00 -19.13 18.99
N PRO A 109 5.80 -19.84 20.11
CA PRO A 109 5.64 -21.29 20.07
C PRO A 109 4.33 -21.63 19.37
N THR A 110 4.44 -22.48 18.34
CA THR A 110 3.31 -23.16 17.73
C THR A 110 2.58 -23.98 18.80
N ARG A 111 1.27 -23.76 18.93
CA ARG A 111 0.38 -24.64 19.70
C ARG A 111 0.25 -26.00 19.01
#